data_AF-A0A536LVN2-F1
#
_entry.id   AF-A0A536LVN2-F1
#
_cell.length_a   1.000
_cell.length_b   1.000
_cell.length_c   1.000
_cell.angle_alpha   90.00
_cell.angle_beta   90.00
_cell.angle_gamma   90.00
#
_symmetry.space_group_name_H-M   'P 1'
#
loop_
_entity.id
_entity.type
_entity.pdbx_description
1 polymer ?
#
loop_
_entity_poly.entity_id
_entity_poly.type
_entity_poly.pdbx_seq_one_letter_code
_entity_poly.pdbx_strand_id
1 'polypeptide(L)' 'MSAPLLQLQNIVVEHARRSVLDVPCLDILPNEVLAIVGPNGAGKSTLLRII' A
#
# COMPACT_ATOMS: atom_id res chain seq x y z
N MET A 1 14.74 -17.33 -6.02
CA MET A 1 14.02 -16.25 -5.30
C MET A 1 12.53 -16.57 -5.39
N SER A 2 11.80 -16.52 -4.27
CA SER A 2 10.35 -16.75 -4.28
C SER A 2 9.61 -15.56 -4.89
N ALA A 3 8.55 -15.81 -5.64
CA ALA A 3 7.65 -14.76 -6.13
C ALA A 3 6.93 -14.08 -4.96
N PRO A 4 6.59 -12.78 -5.06
CA PRO A 4 5.80 -12.09 -4.05
C PRO A 4 4.40 -12.72 -3.90
N LEU A 5 3.87 -12.73 -2.67
CA LEU A 5 2.48 -13.11 -2.39
C LEU A 5 1.51 -12.02 -2.84
N LEU A 6 1.92 -10.76 -2.73
CA LEU A 6 1.20 -9.60 -3.20
C LEU A 6 2.15 -8.71 -3.98
N GLN A 7 1.72 -8.28 -5.16
CA GLN A 7 2.40 -7.27 -5.94
C GLN A 7 1.37 -6.26 -6.42
N LEU A 8 1.60 -5.00 -6.06
CA LEU A 8 0.78 -3.86 -6.46
C LEU A 8 1.67 -2.83 -7.14
N GLN A 9 1.20 -2.27 -8.26
CA GLN A 9 1.92 -1.26 -9.04
C GLN A 9 1.03 -0.05 -9.30
N ASN A 10 1.62 1.14 -9.29
CA ASN A 10 0.97 2.42 -9.60
C ASN A 10 -0.34 2.62 -8.81
N ILE A 11 -0.26 2.44 -7.49
CA ILE A 11 -1.41 2.53 -6.60
C ILE A 11 -1.74 3.99 -6.37
N VAL A 12 -2.86 4.45 -6.94
CA VAL A 12 -3.40 5.78 -6.68
C VAL A 12 -4.81 5.63 -6.12
N VAL A 13 -5.06 6.22 -4.94
CA VAL A 13 -6.40 6.25 -4.34
C VAL A 13 -6.79 7.68 -4.04
N GLU A 14 -7.93 8.08 -4.57
CA GLU A 14 -8.51 9.41 -4.37
C GLU A 14 -9.81 9.35 -3.57
N HIS A 15 -9.94 10.24 -2.58
CA HIS A 15 -11.22 10.48 -1.90
C HIS A 15 -11.58 11.95 -2.04
N ALA A 16 -12.83 12.24 -2.40
CA ALA A 16 -13.34 13.60 -2.58
C ALA A 16 -12.43 14.49 -3.45
N ARG A 17 -11.90 13.93 -4.55
CA ARG A 17 -10.95 14.58 -5.50
C ARG A 17 -9.59 14.97 -4.91
N ARG A 18 -9.20 14.35 -3.80
CA ARG A 18 -7.87 14.49 -3.21
C ARG A 18 -7.17 13.13 -3.24
N SER A 19 -5.93 13.11 -3.72
CA SER A 19 -5.07 11.93 -3.58
C SER A 19 -4.78 11.67 -2.09
N VAL A 20 -5.10 10.47 -1.63
CA VAL A 20 -4.92 9.98 -0.26
C VAL A 20 -3.80 8.94 -0.20
N LEU A 21 -3.55 8.25 -1.31
CA LEU A 21 -2.49 7.27 -1.47
C LEU A 21 -1.90 7.42 -2.87
N ASP A 22 -0.58 7.51 -2.94
CA ASP A 22 0.21 7.50 -4.16
C ASP A 22 1.46 6.66 -3.87
N VAL A 23 1.41 5.39 -4.26
CA VAL A 23 2.46 4.40 -3.98
C VAL A 23 2.87 3.75 -5.30
N PRO A 24 4.13 3.94 -5.76
CA PRO A 24 4.55 3.45 -7.07
C PRO A 24 4.61 1.93 -7.14
N CYS A 25 5.04 1.27 -6.06
CA CYS A 25 5.02 -0.18 -5.95
C CYS A 25 4.92 -0.65 -4.49
N LEU A 26 4.34 -1.83 -4.29
CA LEU A 26 4.39 -2.57 -3.04
C LEU A 26 4.45 -4.07 -3.35
N ASP A 27 5.52 -4.70 -2.88
CA ASP A 27 5.67 -6.15 -2.91
C ASP A 27 5.63 -6.68 -1.46
N ILE A 28 4.95 -7.79 -1.25
CA ILE A 28 4.98 -8.54 0.03
C ILE A 28 5.45 -9.95 -0.27
N LEU A 29 6.59 -10.35 0.30
CA LEU A 29 7.17 -11.67 0.08
C LEU A 29 6.58 -12.73 1.04
N PRO A 30 6.64 -14.02 0.67
CA PRO A 30 6.30 -15.09 1.60
C PRO A 30 7.12 -15.00 2.90
N ASN A 31 6.44 -15.17 4.03
CA ASN A 31 7.02 -15.13 5.39
C ASN A 31 7.57 -13.76 5.81
N GLU A 32 7.16 -12.68 5.14
CA GLU A 32 7.50 -11.31 5.53
C GLU A 32 6.46 -10.72 6.51
N VAL A 33 6.94 -9.88 7.43
CA VAL A 33 6.08 -9.03 8.27
C VAL A 33 6.29 -7.58 7.85
N LEU A 34 5.30 -7.01 7.16
CA LEU A 34 5.33 -5.62 6.72
C LEU A 34 4.71 -4.70 7.79
N ALA A 35 5.44 -3.66 8.19
CA ALA A 35 4.93 -2.61 9.07
C ALA A 35 4.64 -1.32 8.28
N ILE A 36 3.40 -0.83 8.35
CA ILE A 36 3.00 0.44 7.73
C ILE A 36 3.00 1.55 8.78
N VAL A 37 3.89 2.52 8.63
CA VAL A 37 4.07 3.64 9.56
C VAL A 37 3.83 4.99 8.90
N GLY A 38 3.55 6.02 9.70
CA GLY A 38 3.34 7.39 9.21
C GLY A 38 2.28 8.16 10.01
N PRO A 39 2.16 9.48 9.81
CA PRO A 39 1.23 10.33 10.55
C PRO A 39 -0.24 9.98 10.28
N ASN A 40 -1.14 10.52 11.09
CA ASN A 40 -2.58 10.41 10.86
C ASN A 40 -2.95 11.06 9.52
N GLY A 41 -3.82 10.39 8.76
CA GLY A 41 -4.20 10.85 7.41
C GLY A 41 -3.24 10.46 6.28
N ALA A 42 -2.11 9.81 6.56
CA ALA A 42 -1.14 9.38 5.53
C ALA A 42 -1.61 8.21 4.62
N GLY A 43 -2.88 7.83 4.67
CA GLY A 43 -3.42 6.77 3.81
C GLY A 43 -3.18 5.33 4.28
N LYS A 44 -2.62 5.09 5.48
CA LYS A 44 -2.35 3.72 6.00
C LYS A 44 -3.58 2.80 6.00
N SER A 45 -4.70 3.26 6.56
CA SER A 45 -5.96 2.50 6.53
C SER A 45 -6.57 2.41 5.12
N THR A 46 -6.21 3.33 4.23
CA THR A 46 -6.61 3.26 2.81
C THR A 46 -5.82 2.16 2.11
N LEU A 47 -4.50 2.09 2.33
CA LEU A 47 -3.64 1.02 1.82
C LEU A 47 -4.11 -0.36 2.31
N LEU A 48 -4.44 -0.51 3.59
CA LEU A 48 -4.95 -1.78 4.14
C LEU A 48 -6.34 -2.20 3.61
N ARG A 49 -7.11 -1.31 2.98
CA ARG A 49 -8.43 -1.65 2.41
C ARG A 49 -8.35 -2.15 0.97
N ILE A 50 -7.24 -1.87 0.29
CA ILE A 50 -7.03 -2.25 -1.12
C ILE A 50 -6.15 -3.50 -1.26
N ILE A 51 -5.60 -3.97 -0.14
CA ILE A 51 -4.91 -5.26 0.02
C ILE A 51 -5.96 -6.27 0.50
#